data_AF-A0A9X7CH55-F1
#
_entry.id   AF-A0A9X7CH55-F1
#
_cell.length_a   1.000
_cell.length_b   1.000
_cell.length_c   1.000
_cell.angle_alpha   90.00
_cell.angle_beta   90.00
_cell.angle_gamma   90.00
#
_symmetry.space_group_name_H-M   'P 1'
#
loop_
_entity.id
_entity.type
_entity.pdbx_description
1 polymer ?
#
loop_
_entity_poly.entity_id
_entity_poly.type
_entity_poly.pdbx_seq_one_letter_code
_entity_poly.pdbx_strand_id
1 'polypeptide(L)'
;MEIDKTHIKRVCIDDFAKKKRHTYGTIMINIDTHRVVDLIHSRNSEDVTVWLKTFPNLEIVSRDGSITYAHSITEAHPEAIQISDRFHLIQNLTKYCTEFFKSIVTVNVKIPVTNLKEAHSMNVNNLNMPFTEKVKIANGLMNNGHTLHQIAKILQMDIRKVKKVVSMSLNEQEEYLMSTMKRSHEHKILQKEKQICEVQQLYKQGNSKHRIARQLGLNPRTISRYLKTETTGMHANSGQTRASMLDPYGEEIKQYVTSRYTSVQIDAILSKESI
;
A
#
# COMPACT_ATOMS: atom_id res chain seq x y z
N MET A 1 -32.64 -6.32 5.90
CA MET A 1 -33.77 -5.79 5.12
C MET A 1 -33.97 -6.75 3.98
N GLU A 2 -35.02 -7.55 4.03
CA GLU A 2 -35.31 -8.59 3.04
C GLU A 2 -35.85 -7.88 1.79
N ILE A 3 -35.15 -8.01 0.66
CA ILE A 3 -35.56 -7.38 -0.59
C ILE A 3 -36.62 -8.27 -1.23
N ASP A 4 -37.78 -7.69 -1.55
CA ASP A 4 -38.84 -8.41 -2.25
C ASP A 4 -38.41 -8.76 -3.68
N LYS A 5 -38.20 -10.06 -3.91
CA LYS A 5 -37.71 -10.61 -5.18
C LYS A 5 -38.77 -10.58 -6.28
N THR A 6 -40.06 -10.47 -5.95
CA THR A 6 -41.17 -10.57 -6.92
C THR A 6 -41.29 -9.37 -7.86
N HIS A 7 -40.67 -8.24 -7.52
CA HIS A 7 -40.70 -7.03 -8.34
C HIS A 7 -39.43 -6.84 -9.19
N ILE A 8 -38.50 -7.80 -9.15
CA ILE A 8 -37.20 -7.68 -9.78
C ILE A 8 -37.22 -8.30 -11.18
N LYS A 9 -37.07 -7.44 -12.19
CA LYS A 9 -37.14 -7.84 -13.60
C LYS A 9 -35.82 -7.68 -14.36
N ARG A 10 -35.04 -6.67 -14.02
CA ARG A 10 -33.84 -6.26 -14.76
C ARG A 10 -32.63 -6.23 -13.85
N VAL A 11 -31.69 -7.14 -14.09
CA VAL A 11 -30.54 -7.35 -13.19
C VAL A 11 -29.23 -7.51 -13.95
N CYS A 12 -28.14 -7.17 -13.30
CA CYS A 12 -26.78 -7.49 -13.72
C CYS A 12 -26.20 -8.54 -12.76
N ILE A 13 -25.45 -9.50 -13.31
CA ILE A 13 -24.77 -10.56 -12.57
C ILE A 13 -23.29 -10.52 -12.89
N ASP A 14 -22.45 -10.57 -11.85
CA ASP A 14 -20.98 -10.59 -11.99
C ASP A 14 -20.30 -11.37 -10.85
N ASP A 15 -19.04 -11.74 -11.07
CA ASP A 15 -18.15 -12.33 -10.07
C ASP A 15 -17.61 -11.25 -9.13
N PHE A 16 -17.71 -11.46 -7.82
CA PHE A 16 -16.97 -10.68 -6.82
C PHE A 16 -15.93 -11.55 -6.09
N ALA A 17 -14.78 -10.96 -5.79
CA ALA A 17 -13.73 -11.64 -5.04
C ALA A 17 -13.84 -11.33 -3.54
N LYS A 18 -14.13 -12.34 -2.72
CA LYS A 18 -14.03 -12.22 -1.25
C LYS A 18 -12.56 -12.20 -0.79
N LYS A 19 -11.74 -13.06 -1.40
CA LYS A 19 -10.29 -13.05 -1.27
C LYS A 19 -9.69 -13.19 -2.66
N LYS A 20 -9.02 -12.13 -3.13
CA LYS A 20 -8.46 -12.04 -4.48
C LYS A 20 -7.66 -13.31 -4.81
N ARG A 21 -7.96 -13.94 -5.96
CA ARG A 21 -7.34 -15.21 -6.44
C ARG A 21 -7.62 -16.48 -5.63
N HIS A 22 -8.55 -16.46 -4.67
CA HIS A 22 -8.88 -17.65 -3.88
C HIS A 22 -10.36 -17.98 -3.91
N THR A 23 -11.20 -17.02 -3.53
CA THR A 23 -12.62 -17.27 -3.30
C THR A 23 -13.44 -16.19 -3.98
N TYR A 24 -14.31 -16.65 -4.87
CA TYR A 24 -15.23 -15.83 -5.65
C TYR A 24 -16.67 -16.21 -5.31
N GLY A 25 -17.57 -15.26 -5.45
CA GLY A 25 -19.01 -15.48 -5.40
C GLY A 25 -19.69 -14.67 -6.50
N THR A 26 -21.00 -14.84 -6.61
CA THR A 26 -21.83 -14.13 -7.60
C THR A 26 -22.61 -13.03 -6.89
N ILE A 27 -22.65 -11.84 -7.48
CA ILE A 27 -23.46 -10.71 -7.00
C ILE A 27 -24.54 -10.36 -8.03
N MET A 28 -25.73 -10.01 -7.57
CA MET A 28 -26.81 -9.48 -8.40
C MET A 28 -27.05 -8.00 -8.06
N ILE A 29 -27.14 -7.18 -9.09
CA ILE A 29 -27.41 -5.74 -8.98
C ILE A 29 -28.65 -5.43 -9.81
N ASN A 30 -29.59 -4.68 -9.26
CA ASN A 30 -30.74 -4.19 -10.02
C ASN A 30 -30.26 -3.09 -10.98
N ILE A 31 -30.57 -3.24 -12.28
CA ILE A 31 -30.08 -2.33 -13.33
C ILE A 31 -30.64 -0.92 -13.14
N ASP A 32 -31.89 -0.79 -12.69
CA ASP A 32 -32.60 0.48 -12.64
C ASP A 32 -32.22 1.31 -11.41
N THR A 33 -32.01 0.64 -10.28
CA THR A 33 -31.74 1.29 -9.00
C THR A 33 -30.25 1.32 -8.65
N HIS A 34 -29.42 0.57 -9.38
CA HIS A 34 -27.99 0.37 -9.08
C HIS A 34 -27.72 -0.13 -7.66
N ARG A 35 -28.70 -0.82 -7.04
CA ARG A 35 -28.57 -1.41 -5.71
C ARG A 35 -28.31 -2.90 -5.81
N VAL A 36 -27.49 -3.39 -4.88
CA VAL A 36 -27.29 -4.83 -4.69
C VAL A 36 -28.63 -5.45 -4.30
N VAL A 37 -29.04 -6.46 -5.04
CA VAL A 37 -30.26 -7.24 -4.80
C VAL A 37 -29.96 -8.39 -3.86
N ASP A 38 -28.95 -9.19 -4.20
CA ASP A 38 -28.60 -10.39 -3.47
C ASP A 38 -27.19 -10.84 -3.88
N LEU A 39 -26.59 -11.75 -3.11
CA LEU A 39 -25.29 -12.34 -3.41
C LEU A 39 -25.19 -13.77 -2.89
N ILE A 40 -24.43 -14.61 -3.59
CA ILE A 40 -24.10 -15.97 -3.17
C ILE A 40 -22.58 -16.17 -3.14
N HIS A 41 -22.13 -17.07 -2.27
CA HIS A 41 -20.71 -17.39 -2.09
C HIS A 41 -20.26 -18.57 -2.97
N SER A 42 -20.82 -18.69 -4.17
CA SER A 42 -20.47 -19.71 -5.16
C SER A 42 -20.49 -19.09 -6.55
N ARG A 43 -19.78 -19.73 -7.48
CA ARG A 43 -19.78 -19.44 -8.93
C ARG A 43 -20.17 -20.67 -9.77
N ASN A 44 -20.51 -21.78 -9.10
CA ASN A 44 -20.83 -23.04 -9.76
C ASN A 44 -22.18 -22.92 -10.47
N SER A 45 -22.31 -23.59 -11.62
CA SER A 45 -23.50 -23.46 -12.46
C SER A 45 -24.76 -23.88 -11.71
N GLU A 46 -24.69 -24.97 -10.95
CA GLU A 46 -25.81 -25.56 -10.23
C GLU A 46 -26.31 -24.60 -9.14
N ASP A 47 -25.38 -24.08 -8.33
CA ASP A 47 -25.69 -23.16 -7.24
C ASP A 47 -26.31 -21.84 -7.76
N VAL A 48 -25.72 -21.30 -8.83
CA VAL A 48 -26.23 -20.08 -9.48
C VAL A 48 -27.61 -20.32 -10.06
N THR A 49 -27.85 -21.47 -10.68
CA THR A 49 -29.15 -21.81 -11.27
C THR A 49 -30.24 -21.92 -10.21
N VAL A 50 -29.96 -22.64 -9.10
CA VAL A 50 -30.89 -22.76 -7.97
C VAL A 50 -31.20 -21.38 -7.40
N TRP A 51 -30.19 -20.53 -7.24
CA TRP A 51 -30.36 -19.16 -6.77
C TRP A 51 -31.20 -18.30 -7.72
N LEU A 52 -30.96 -18.38 -9.03
CA LEU A 52 -31.74 -17.65 -10.03
C LEU A 52 -33.21 -18.08 -10.08
N LYS A 53 -33.50 -19.37 -9.86
CA LYS A 53 -34.87 -19.88 -9.76
C LYS A 53 -35.65 -19.29 -8.57
N THR A 54 -34.97 -18.66 -7.59
CA THR A 54 -35.65 -17.94 -6.48
C THR A 54 -36.26 -16.60 -6.90
N PHE A 55 -35.90 -16.07 -8.07
CA PHE A 55 -36.49 -14.86 -8.64
C PHE A 55 -37.54 -15.29 -9.66
N PRO A 56 -38.82 -14.91 -9.54
CA PRO A 56 -39.87 -15.48 -10.38
C PRO A 56 -40.04 -14.83 -11.75
N ASN A 57 -39.50 -13.62 -11.97
CA ASN A 57 -39.88 -12.75 -13.09
C ASN A 57 -38.72 -11.98 -13.72
N LEU A 58 -37.53 -12.59 -13.82
CA LEU A 58 -36.40 -11.97 -14.51
C LEU A 58 -36.68 -11.90 -16.03
N GLU A 59 -36.65 -10.69 -16.58
CA GLU A 59 -36.86 -10.41 -18.00
C GLU A 59 -35.54 -10.09 -18.71
N ILE A 60 -34.64 -9.37 -18.03
CA ILE A 60 -33.35 -8.96 -18.59
C ILE A 60 -32.23 -9.26 -17.60
N VAL A 61 -31.21 -9.97 -18.08
CA VAL A 61 -30.01 -10.26 -17.31
C VAL A 61 -28.77 -9.78 -18.07
N SER A 62 -28.15 -8.72 -17.57
CA SER A 62 -26.81 -8.31 -17.99
C SER A 62 -25.79 -9.23 -17.32
N ARG A 63 -24.83 -9.76 -18.07
CA ARG A 63 -23.78 -10.63 -17.53
C ARG A 63 -22.45 -10.42 -18.25
N ASP A 64 -21.39 -10.95 -17.65
CA ASP A 64 -20.09 -11.06 -18.30
C ASP A 64 -20.12 -12.09 -19.47
N GLY A 65 -18.96 -12.31 -20.09
CA GLY A 65 -18.79 -13.28 -21.16
C GLY A 65 -18.80 -14.75 -20.71
N SER A 66 -19.15 -15.07 -19.46
CA SER A 66 -19.10 -16.43 -18.91
C SER A 66 -20.16 -17.33 -19.54
N ILE A 67 -19.71 -18.46 -20.09
CA ILE A 67 -20.58 -19.53 -20.60
C ILE A 67 -21.37 -20.16 -19.44
N THR A 68 -20.78 -20.26 -18.25
CA THR A 68 -21.43 -20.82 -17.05
C THR A 68 -22.63 -19.98 -16.63
N TYR A 69 -22.48 -18.65 -16.61
CA TYR A 69 -23.60 -17.76 -16.32
C TYR A 69 -24.65 -17.81 -17.43
N ALA A 70 -24.23 -17.86 -18.69
CA ALA A 70 -25.15 -18.00 -19.80
C ALA A 70 -26.06 -19.22 -19.67
N HIS A 71 -25.46 -20.39 -19.38
CA HIS A 71 -26.17 -21.63 -19.18
C HIS A 71 -27.12 -21.57 -17.98
N SER A 72 -26.63 -21.08 -16.83
CA SER A 72 -27.43 -20.99 -15.60
C SER A 72 -28.64 -20.07 -15.75
N ILE A 73 -28.48 -18.96 -16.47
CA ILE A 73 -29.58 -18.03 -16.76
C ILE A 73 -30.58 -18.68 -17.71
N THR A 74 -30.13 -19.31 -18.80
CA THR A 74 -31.02 -20.02 -19.74
C THR A 74 -31.81 -21.13 -19.03
N GLU A 75 -31.19 -21.86 -18.11
CA GLU A 75 -31.87 -22.93 -17.38
C GLU A 75 -32.87 -22.41 -16.34
N ALA A 76 -32.54 -21.33 -15.63
CA ALA A 76 -33.42 -20.74 -14.63
C ALA A 76 -34.56 -19.91 -15.24
N HIS A 77 -34.26 -19.16 -16.30
CA HIS A 77 -35.13 -18.19 -16.96
C HIS A 77 -34.95 -18.25 -18.48
N PRO A 78 -35.56 -19.24 -19.17
CA PRO A 78 -35.38 -19.43 -20.62
C PRO A 78 -35.82 -18.22 -21.47
N GLU A 79 -36.83 -17.49 -21.00
CA GLU A 79 -37.38 -16.30 -21.68
C GLU A 79 -36.62 -15.01 -21.36
N ALA A 80 -35.65 -15.04 -20.43
CA ALA A 80 -34.89 -13.86 -20.08
C ALA A 80 -33.89 -13.48 -21.17
N ILE A 81 -33.90 -12.21 -21.56
CA ILE A 81 -32.95 -11.66 -22.53
C ILE A 81 -31.60 -11.49 -21.85
N GLN A 82 -30.59 -12.18 -22.36
CA GLN A 82 -29.21 -12.07 -21.89
C GLN A 82 -28.48 -10.97 -22.66
N ILE A 83 -27.92 -10.01 -21.93
CA ILE A 83 -27.15 -8.89 -22.50
C ILE A 83 -25.71 -8.99 -22.03
N SER A 84 -24.75 -8.80 -22.95
CA SER A 84 -23.34 -8.68 -22.54
C SER A 84 -23.08 -7.34 -21.88
N ASP A 85 -22.47 -7.38 -20.70
CA ASP A 85 -22.14 -6.18 -19.96
C ASP A 85 -21.10 -5.33 -20.70
N ARG A 86 -21.39 -4.03 -20.77
CA ARG A 86 -20.62 -3.03 -21.52
C ARG A 86 -19.17 -2.91 -21.04
N PHE A 87 -18.91 -3.04 -19.74
CA PHE A 87 -17.56 -2.94 -19.19
C PHE A 87 -16.65 -4.02 -19.78
N HIS A 88 -17.12 -5.27 -19.81
CA HIS A 88 -16.34 -6.38 -20.35
C HIS A 88 -16.09 -6.24 -21.85
N LEU A 89 -17.05 -5.71 -22.63
CA LEU A 89 -16.86 -5.43 -24.05
C LEU A 89 -15.73 -4.41 -24.28
N ILE A 90 -15.74 -3.29 -23.56
CA ILE A 90 -14.72 -2.24 -23.68
C ILE A 90 -13.37 -2.74 -23.17
N GLN A 91 -13.35 -3.50 -22.07
CA GLN A 91 -12.13 -4.07 -21.51
C GLN A 91 -11.47 -5.03 -22.50
N ASN A 92 -12.25 -5.92 -23.11
CA ASN A 92 -11.76 -6.86 -24.11
C ASN A 92 -11.21 -6.14 -25.33
N LEU A 93 -11.96 -5.18 -25.89
CA LEU A 93 -11.51 -4.37 -27.02
C LEU A 93 -10.18 -3.68 -26.72
N THR A 94 -10.10 -2.98 -25.58
CA THR A 94 -8.89 -2.25 -25.18
C THR A 94 -7.68 -3.18 -25.03
N LYS A 95 -7.89 -4.36 -24.44
CA LYS A 95 -6.85 -5.38 -24.30
C LYS A 95 -6.36 -5.85 -25.67
N TYR A 96 -7.27 -6.19 -26.59
CA TYR A 96 -6.89 -6.63 -27.94
C TYR A 96 -6.14 -5.55 -28.72
N CYS A 97 -6.61 -4.29 -28.67
CA CYS A 97 -5.88 -3.17 -29.29
C CYS A 97 -4.49 -3.03 -28.70
N THR A 98 -4.34 -3.15 -27.38
CA THR A 98 -3.03 -3.03 -26.71
C THR A 98 -2.05 -4.12 -27.18
N GLU A 99 -2.49 -5.38 -27.22
CA GLU A 99 -1.64 -6.48 -27.68
C GLU A 99 -1.29 -6.36 -29.18
N PHE A 100 -2.24 -5.90 -30.00
CA PHE A 100 -2.00 -5.59 -31.40
C PHE A 100 -0.94 -4.49 -31.56
N PHE A 101 -1.07 -3.36 -30.86
CA PHE A 101 -0.07 -2.29 -30.94
C PHE A 101 1.30 -2.71 -30.42
N LYS A 102 1.38 -3.53 -29.36
CA LYS A 102 2.65 -4.11 -28.90
C LYS A 102 3.31 -4.99 -29.96
N SER A 103 2.53 -5.67 -30.81
CA SER A 103 3.06 -6.50 -31.89
C SER A 103 3.63 -5.67 -33.05
N ILE A 104 3.14 -4.45 -33.26
CA ILE A 104 3.56 -3.55 -34.35
C ILE A 104 4.68 -2.61 -33.89
N VAL A 105 4.57 -2.06 -32.69
CA VAL A 105 5.50 -1.07 -32.16
C VAL A 105 6.66 -1.79 -31.49
N THR A 106 7.81 -1.80 -32.14
CA THR A 106 9.05 -2.33 -31.57
C THR A 106 9.47 -1.51 -30.35
N VAL A 107 9.48 -2.17 -29.18
CA VAL A 107 9.81 -1.56 -27.87
C VAL A 107 11.26 -1.04 -27.84
N ASN A 108 12.13 -1.54 -28.73
CA ASN A 108 13.52 -1.15 -28.85
C ASN A 108 13.71 -0.12 -29.97
N VAL A 109 13.41 1.14 -29.66
CA VAL A 109 13.93 2.26 -30.46
C VAL A 109 15.42 2.38 -30.14
N LYS A 110 16.29 1.93 -31.04
CA LYS A 110 17.71 2.26 -30.98
C LYS A 110 17.85 3.76 -31.21
N ILE A 111 17.96 4.53 -30.13
CA ILE A 111 18.25 5.96 -30.22
C ILE A 111 19.71 6.07 -30.71
N PRO A 112 19.96 6.62 -31.91
CA PRO A 112 21.33 6.85 -32.33
C PRO A 112 21.96 7.86 -31.38
N VAL A 113 23.04 7.45 -30.71
CA VAL A 113 23.81 8.35 -29.84
C VAL A 113 24.63 9.27 -30.74
N THR A 114 24.02 10.37 -31.18
CA THR A 114 24.72 11.43 -31.90
C THR A 114 25.43 12.29 -30.84
N ASN A 115 26.75 12.12 -30.75
CA ASN A 115 27.69 12.73 -29.82
C ASN A 115 27.82 12.06 -28.45
N LEU A 116 28.85 11.22 -28.34
CA LEU A 116 29.55 10.94 -27.09
C LEU A 116 30.24 12.25 -26.65
N LYS A 117 29.52 13.15 -25.98
CA LYS A 117 30.20 14.04 -25.04
C LYS A 117 30.74 13.14 -23.95
N GLU A 118 32.05 13.13 -23.75
CA GLU A 118 32.68 12.45 -22.62
C GLU A 118 31.90 12.82 -21.35
N ALA A 119 31.23 11.83 -20.77
CA ALA A 119 30.49 12.02 -19.54
C ALA A 119 31.52 12.51 -18.51
N HIS A 120 31.31 13.72 -17.97
CA HIS A 120 32.11 14.19 -16.84
C HIS A 120 32.10 13.09 -15.77
N SER A 121 33.30 12.70 -15.35
CA SER A 121 33.57 11.73 -14.29
C SER A 121 32.46 11.77 -13.22
N MET A 122 31.63 10.73 -13.21
CA MET A 122 30.57 10.61 -12.22
C MET A 122 31.21 10.27 -10.88
N ASN A 123 30.97 11.09 -9.86
CA ASN A 123 31.37 10.73 -8.50
C ASN A 123 30.44 9.62 -8.00
N VAL A 124 30.95 8.37 -8.05
CA VAL A 124 30.22 7.13 -7.73
C VAL A 124 29.71 7.14 -6.27
N ASN A 125 30.37 7.91 -5.39
CA ASN A 125 30.01 8.01 -3.98
C ASN A 125 28.61 8.61 -3.77
N ASN A 126 28.13 9.48 -4.68
CA ASN A 126 26.82 10.11 -4.55
C ASN A 126 25.65 9.14 -4.84
N LEU A 127 25.88 7.99 -5.47
CA LEU A 127 24.83 6.99 -5.72
C LEU A 127 24.49 6.19 -4.47
N ASN A 128 25.48 5.89 -3.62
CA ASN A 128 25.32 5.00 -2.46
C ASN A 128 24.99 5.76 -1.16
N MET A 129 24.83 7.08 -1.23
CA MET A 129 24.49 7.93 -0.08
C MET A 129 23.01 7.75 0.31
N PRO A 130 22.71 7.52 1.60
CA PRO A 130 21.35 7.44 2.07
C PRO A 130 20.59 8.75 1.80
N PHE A 131 19.29 8.62 1.54
CA PHE A 131 18.46 9.76 1.13
C PHE A 131 18.46 10.89 2.18
N THR A 132 18.51 10.55 3.46
CA THR A 132 18.63 11.50 4.58
C THR A 132 19.87 12.40 4.46
N GLU A 133 20.99 11.83 4.03
CA GLU A 133 22.26 12.55 3.85
C GLU A 133 22.23 13.41 2.61
N LYS A 134 21.63 12.92 1.53
CA LYS A 134 21.38 13.72 0.31
C LYS A 134 20.54 14.96 0.60
N VAL A 135 19.54 14.87 1.48
CA VAL A 135 18.73 16.03 1.89
C VAL A 135 19.58 17.08 2.61
N LYS A 136 20.45 16.67 3.55
CA LYS A 136 21.35 17.59 4.26
C LYS A 136 22.28 18.33 3.29
N ILE A 137 22.88 17.61 2.35
CA ILE A 137 23.76 18.19 1.34
C ILE A 137 22.97 19.11 0.40
N ALA A 138 21.74 18.74 0.00
CA ALA A 138 20.90 19.59 -0.84
C ALA A 138 20.62 20.96 -0.19
N ASN A 139 20.31 20.98 1.11
CA ASN A 139 20.11 22.23 1.84
C ASN A 139 21.40 23.06 1.92
N GLY A 140 22.54 22.42 2.20
CA GLY A 140 23.83 23.10 2.22
C GLY A 140 24.20 23.72 0.86
N LEU A 141 23.98 22.97 -0.23
CA LEU A 141 24.21 23.48 -1.58
C LEU A 141 23.26 24.62 -1.95
N MET A 142 22.00 24.57 -1.51
CA MET A 142 21.05 25.67 -1.71
C MET A 142 21.51 26.93 -0.96
N ASN A 143 21.96 26.80 0.29
CA ASN A 143 22.50 27.91 1.08
C ASN A 143 23.76 28.51 0.44
N ASN A 144 24.55 27.69 -0.25
CA ASN A 144 25.72 28.12 -1.03
C ASN A 144 25.35 28.71 -2.42
N GLY A 145 24.06 28.91 -2.70
CA GLY A 145 23.59 29.58 -3.92
C GLY A 145 23.49 28.69 -5.17
N HIS A 146 23.58 27.37 -5.03
CA HIS A 146 23.40 26.48 -6.18
C HIS A 146 21.94 26.43 -6.64
N THR A 147 21.76 26.38 -7.97
CA THR A 147 20.43 26.19 -8.55
C THR A 147 19.91 24.77 -8.32
N LEU A 148 18.59 24.62 -8.29
CA LEU A 148 17.94 23.30 -8.17
C LEU A 148 18.44 22.27 -9.19
N HIS A 149 18.74 22.71 -10.42
CA HIS A 149 19.24 21.84 -11.48
C HIS A 149 20.67 21.36 -11.19
N GLN A 150 21.56 22.24 -10.73
CA GLN A 150 22.92 21.87 -10.32
C GLN A 150 22.89 20.88 -9.15
N ILE A 151 22.04 21.13 -8.15
CA ILE A 151 21.87 20.23 -6.99
C ILE A 151 21.38 18.85 -7.44
N ALA A 152 20.38 18.80 -8.31
CA ALA A 152 19.86 17.55 -8.88
C ALA A 152 20.94 16.74 -9.61
N LYS A 153 21.80 17.42 -10.39
CA LYS A 153 22.92 16.81 -11.10
C LYS A 153 23.99 16.29 -10.14
N ILE A 154 24.38 17.07 -9.13
CA ILE A 154 25.40 16.69 -8.15
C ILE A 154 24.94 15.47 -7.33
N LEU A 155 23.72 15.52 -6.80
CA LEU A 155 23.18 14.47 -5.91
C LEU A 155 22.58 13.28 -6.65
N GLN A 156 22.51 13.37 -7.99
CA GLN A 156 21.85 12.40 -8.85
C GLN A 156 20.42 12.12 -8.36
N MET A 157 19.67 13.20 -8.15
CA MET A 157 18.29 13.17 -7.69
C MET A 157 17.37 13.75 -8.75
N ASP A 158 16.15 13.23 -8.82
CA ASP A 158 15.11 13.83 -9.64
C ASP A 158 14.88 15.30 -9.19
N ILE A 159 14.85 16.22 -10.15
CA ILE A 159 14.68 17.65 -9.89
C ILE A 159 13.42 17.97 -9.08
N ARG A 160 12.33 17.19 -9.25
CA ARG A 160 11.09 17.34 -8.49
C ARG A 160 11.29 16.94 -7.03
N LYS A 161 12.11 15.91 -6.76
CA LYS A 161 12.47 15.52 -5.39
C LYS A 161 13.32 16.59 -4.72
N VAL A 162 14.33 17.12 -5.42
CA VAL A 162 15.15 18.24 -4.89
C VAL A 162 14.29 19.45 -4.59
N LYS A 163 13.44 19.86 -5.54
CA LYS A 163 12.51 20.98 -5.35
C LYS A 163 11.62 20.77 -4.13
N LYS A 164 11.01 19.59 -3.99
CA LYS A 164 10.14 19.24 -2.86
C LYS A 164 10.88 19.32 -1.52
N VAL A 165 12.08 18.74 -1.44
CA VAL A 165 12.88 18.75 -0.21
C VAL A 165 13.25 20.16 0.18
N VAL A 166 13.86 20.92 -0.73
CA VAL A 166 14.37 22.26 -0.44
C VAL A 166 13.25 23.26 -0.13
N SER A 167 12.03 23.04 -0.66
CA SER A 167 10.88 23.88 -0.31
C SER A 167 10.29 23.62 1.08
N MET A 168 10.59 22.48 1.71
CA MET A 168 10.11 22.14 3.05
C MET A 168 11.01 22.78 4.12
N SER A 169 10.42 23.19 5.24
CA SER A 169 11.14 23.59 6.45
C SER A 169 11.94 22.42 7.06
N LEU A 170 12.92 22.71 7.92
CA LEU A 170 13.74 21.67 8.56
C LEU A 170 12.90 20.63 9.32
N ASN A 171 11.87 21.08 10.05
CA ASN A 171 10.97 20.19 10.79
C ASN A 171 10.15 19.29 9.85
N GLU A 172 9.62 19.84 8.76
CA GLU A 172 8.88 19.07 7.75
C GLU A 172 9.78 18.06 7.03
N GLN A 173 11.05 18.42 6.78
CA GLN A 173 12.03 17.50 6.21
C GLN A 173 12.34 16.36 7.18
N GLU A 174 12.51 16.64 8.48
CA GLU A 174 12.72 15.61 9.50
C GLU A 174 11.57 14.62 9.53
N GLU A 175 10.32 15.10 9.57
CA GLU A 175 9.13 14.26 9.50
C GLU A 175 9.04 13.47 8.18
N TYR A 176 9.35 14.12 7.06
CA TYR A 176 9.35 13.49 5.74
C TYR A 176 10.36 12.34 5.65
N LEU A 177 11.51 12.47 6.30
CA LEU A 177 12.57 11.48 6.36
C LEU A 177 12.29 10.34 7.37
N MET A 178 11.32 10.51 8.29
CA MET A 178 10.91 9.45 9.20
C MET A 178 10.37 8.23 8.44
N SER A 179 10.86 7.04 8.78
CA SER A 179 10.24 5.79 8.31
C SER A 179 8.83 5.65 8.90
N THR A 180 7.93 4.94 8.22
CA THR A 180 6.57 4.67 8.73
C THR A 180 6.59 4.03 10.13
N MET A 181 7.56 3.14 10.37
CA MET A 181 7.77 2.54 11.68
C MET A 181 8.21 3.56 12.73
N LYS A 182 9.12 4.47 12.37
CA LYS A 182 9.60 5.52 13.28
C LYS A 182 8.48 6.52 13.62
N ARG A 183 7.67 6.94 12.65
CA ARG A 183 6.47 7.77 12.90
C ARG A 183 5.48 7.09 13.86
N SER A 184 5.21 5.79 13.64
CA SER A 184 4.33 5.03 14.52
C SER A 184 4.90 4.92 15.94
N HIS A 185 6.22 4.75 16.07
CA HIS A 185 6.89 4.70 17.36
C HIS A 185 6.81 6.04 18.11
N GLU A 186 7.13 7.16 17.44
CA GLU A 186 7.04 8.50 17.99
C GLU A 186 5.62 8.85 18.42
N HIS A 187 4.62 8.49 17.61
CA HIS A 187 3.22 8.66 17.96
C HIS A 187 2.83 7.87 19.23
N LYS A 188 3.33 6.64 19.39
CA LYS A 188 3.10 5.83 20.60
C LYS A 188 3.78 6.43 21.83
N ILE A 189 4.98 6.99 21.69
CA ILE A 189 5.67 7.71 22.77
C ILE A 189 4.83 8.94 23.17
N LEU A 190 4.46 9.77 22.20
CA LEU A 190 3.70 11.00 22.44
C LEU A 190 2.35 10.72 23.12
N GLN A 191 1.63 9.69 22.68
CA GLN A 191 0.38 9.26 23.33
C GLN A 191 0.61 8.85 24.80
N LYS A 192 1.68 8.11 25.09
CA LYS A 192 2.02 7.73 26.47
C LYS A 192 2.44 8.93 27.31
N GLU A 193 3.21 9.86 26.77
CA GLU A 193 3.60 11.09 27.47
C GLU A 193 2.39 11.95 27.82
N LYS A 194 1.43 12.06 26.89
CA LYS A 194 0.16 12.73 27.16
C LYS A 194 -0.60 12.06 28.30
N GLN A 195 -0.69 10.74 28.31
CA GLN A 195 -1.33 9.98 29.40
C GLN A 195 -0.60 10.16 30.75
N ILE A 196 0.74 10.17 30.74
CA ILE A 196 1.54 10.42 31.95
C ILE A 196 1.28 11.83 32.49
N CYS A 197 1.32 12.84 31.61
CA CYS A 197 1.07 14.23 31.97
C CYS A 197 -0.34 14.43 32.56
N GLU A 198 -1.35 13.83 31.93
CA GLU A 198 -2.74 13.87 32.38
C GLU A 198 -2.91 13.23 33.78
N VAL A 199 -2.30 12.07 34.01
CA VAL A 199 -2.30 11.44 35.35
C VAL A 199 -1.63 12.33 36.39
N GLN A 200 -0.48 12.92 36.07
CA GLN A 200 0.26 13.80 36.98
C GLN A 200 -0.52 15.07 37.28
N GLN A 201 -1.19 15.65 36.30
CA GLN A 201 -2.03 16.84 36.47
C GLN A 201 -3.23 16.57 37.36
N LEU A 202 -3.98 15.48 37.12
CA LEU A 202 -5.13 15.09 37.95
C LEU A 202 -4.72 14.82 39.40
N TYR A 203 -3.53 14.24 39.61
CA TYR A 203 -3.01 14.01 40.95
C TYR A 203 -2.59 15.32 41.65
N LYS A 204 -1.96 16.25 40.93
CA LYS A 204 -1.65 17.61 41.44
C LYS A 204 -2.92 18.37 41.85
N GLN A 205 -4.05 18.11 41.20
CA GLN A 205 -5.36 18.66 41.56
C GLN A 205 -6.00 18.01 42.81
N GLY A 206 -5.30 17.08 43.48
CA GLY A 206 -5.77 16.44 44.72
C GLY A 206 -6.65 15.20 44.52
N ASN A 207 -6.80 14.71 43.28
CA ASN A 207 -7.57 13.48 43.05
C ASN A 207 -6.81 12.25 43.59
N SER A 208 -7.52 11.35 44.27
CA SER A 208 -6.94 10.09 44.74
C SER A 208 -6.58 9.17 43.56
N LYS A 209 -5.56 8.33 43.73
CA LYS A 209 -5.11 7.37 42.70
C LYS A 209 -6.26 6.50 42.16
N HIS A 210 -7.19 6.09 43.03
CA HIS A 210 -8.35 5.29 42.67
C HIS A 210 -9.40 6.07 41.87
N ARG A 211 -9.54 7.37 42.11
CA ARG A 211 -10.43 8.25 41.33
C ARG A 211 -9.87 8.45 39.92
N ILE A 212 -8.56 8.71 39.81
CA ILE A 212 -7.86 8.83 38.52
C ILE A 212 -7.95 7.51 37.73
N ALA A 213 -7.81 6.37 38.39
CA ALA A 213 -7.93 5.04 37.77
C ALA A 213 -9.29 4.84 37.10
N ARG A 214 -10.36 5.19 37.80
CA ARG A 214 -11.73 5.09 37.27
C ARG A 214 -11.99 6.09 36.14
N GLN A 215 -11.46 7.31 36.26
CA GLN A 215 -11.66 8.36 35.26
C GLN A 215 -10.94 8.05 33.93
N LEU A 216 -9.71 7.54 33.98
CA LEU A 216 -8.89 7.29 32.79
C LEU A 216 -8.94 5.82 32.31
N GLY A 217 -9.65 4.94 33.02
CA GLY A 217 -9.70 3.50 32.70
C GLY A 217 -8.35 2.79 32.86
N LEU A 218 -7.46 3.30 33.72
CA LEU A 218 -6.10 2.78 33.91
C LEU A 218 -5.97 1.96 35.19
N ASN A 219 -5.10 0.94 35.15
CA ASN A 219 -4.80 0.14 36.35
C ASN A 219 -4.14 1.03 37.44
N PRO A 220 -4.55 0.93 38.72
CA PRO A 220 -3.96 1.70 39.83
C PRO A 220 -2.44 1.56 39.98
N ARG A 221 -1.86 0.41 39.61
CA ARG A 221 -0.41 0.20 39.57
C ARG A 221 0.26 1.04 38.48
N THR A 222 -0.40 1.22 37.34
CA THR A 222 0.08 2.10 36.25
C THR A 222 0.07 3.55 36.67
N ILE A 223 -0.96 4.01 37.39
CA ILE A 223 -0.98 5.37 37.94
C ILE A 223 0.15 5.58 38.94
N SER A 224 0.36 4.63 39.85
CA SER A 224 1.47 4.71 40.81
C SER A 224 2.83 4.77 40.13
N ARG A 225 2.98 4.13 38.97
CA ARG A 225 4.17 4.24 38.11
C ARG A 225 4.26 5.61 37.45
N TYR A 226 3.20 6.09 36.79
CA TYR A 226 3.20 7.39 36.07
C TYR A 226 3.43 8.61 36.97
N LEU A 227 3.15 8.49 38.27
CA LEU A 227 3.45 9.53 39.26
C LEU A 227 4.92 9.61 39.66
N LYS A 228 5.77 8.64 39.30
CA LYS A 228 7.21 8.72 39.52
C LYS A 228 7.83 9.72 38.54
N THR A 229 8.71 10.58 39.06
CA THR A 229 9.40 11.64 38.30
C THR A 229 10.25 11.12 37.14
N GLU A 230 10.75 9.89 37.23
CA GLU A 230 11.58 9.25 36.21
C GLU A 230 10.78 8.61 35.06
N THR A 231 9.44 8.68 35.10
CA THR A 231 8.62 7.98 34.10
C THR A 231 8.56 8.75 32.80
N THR A 232 9.05 8.14 31.72
CA THR A 232 8.98 8.66 30.35
C THR A 232 8.03 7.83 29.48
N GLY A 233 7.58 8.40 28.36
CA GLY A 233 6.78 7.66 27.37
C GLY A 233 7.59 6.69 26.52
N MET A 234 8.92 6.78 26.60
CA MET A 234 9.85 5.89 25.92
C MET A 234 9.72 4.46 26.45
N HIS A 235 9.70 3.49 25.54
CA HIS A 235 9.74 2.08 25.92
C HIS A 235 11.17 1.70 26.36
N ALA A 236 11.31 0.90 27.41
CA ALA A 236 12.62 0.51 27.97
C ALA A 236 13.56 -0.14 26.94
N ASN A 237 13.01 -0.90 25.98
CA ASN A 237 13.78 -1.55 24.91
C ASN A 237 13.85 -0.71 23.62
N SER A 238 13.44 0.56 23.66
CA SER A 238 13.56 1.42 22.48
C SER A 238 15.03 1.64 22.13
N GLY A 239 15.39 1.46 20.86
CA GLY A 239 16.78 1.56 20.38
C GLY A 239 17.65 0.32 20.60
N GLN A 240 17.12 -0.73 21.26
CA GLN A 240 17.83 -2.01 21.34
C GLN A 240 17.61 -2.81 20.04
N THR A 241 18.69 -3.06 19.31
CA THR A 241 18.70 -4.01 18.20
C THR A 241 19.11 -5.39 18.71
N ARG A 242 18.52 -6.44 18.14
CA ARG A 242 19.01 -7.81 18.34
C ARG A 242 20.09 -8.07 17.30
N ALA A 243 21.14 -8.80 17.68
CA ALA A 243 22.15 -9.24 16.73
C ALA A 243 21.49 -10.05 15.61
N SER A 244 21.73 -9.66 14.37
CA SER A 244 21.32 -10.37 13.17
C SER A 244 22.34 -11.44 12.82
N MET A 245 21.89 -12.56 12.26
CA MET A 245 22.78 -13.57 11.66
C MET A 245 23.67 -12.98 10.56
N LEU A 246 23.28 -11.85 9.98
CA LEU A 246 24.01 -11.14 8.93
C LEU A 246 25.00 -10.10 9.45
N ASP A 247 25.00 -9.78 10.75
CA ASP A 247 25.89 -8.76 11.30
C ASP A 247 27.38 -9.06 11.07
N PRO A 248 27.86 -10.32 11.16
CA PRO A 248 29.25 -10.66 10.85
C PRO A 248 29.67 -10.39 9.39
N TYR A 249 28.73 -10.47 8.45
CA TYR A 249 28.96 -10.31 7.01
C TYR A 249 28.75 -8.87 6.52
N GLY A 250 28.56 -7.91 7.44
CA GLY A 250 28.16 -6.54 7.09
C GLY A 250 29.14 -5.80 6.16
N GLU A 251 30.44 -5.97 6.37
CA GLU A 251 31.46 -5.32 5.53
C GLU A 251 31.57 -5.97 4.14
N GLU A 252 31.47 -7.29 4.05
CA GLU A 252 31.48 -8.03 2.77
C GLU A 252 30.26 -7.68 1.93
N ILE A 253 29.07 -7.59 2.54
CA ILE A 253 27.85 -7.16 1.86
C ILE A 253 28.02 -5.74 1.27
N LYS A 254 28.62 -4.80 2.00
CA LYS A 254 28.90 -3.44 1.49
C LYS A 254 29.84 -3.49 0.28
N GLN A 255 30.86 -4.35 0.31
CA GLN A 255 31.80 -4.52 -0.79
C GLN A 255 31.14 -5.11 -2.04
N TYR A 256 30.25 -6.09 -1.88
CA TYR A 256 29.50 -6.66 -3.00
C TYR A 256 28.51 -5.67 -3.61
N VAL A 257 27.81 -4.87 -2.79
CA VAL A 257 26.93 -3.81 -3.28
C VAL A 257 27.74 -2.77 -4.08
N THR A 258 28.92 -2.39 -3.59
CA THR A 258 29.83 -1.46 -4.29
C THR A 258 30.28 -2.04 -5.64
N SER A 259 30.51 -3.35 -5.68
CA SER A 259 30.84 -4.10 -6.90
C SER A 259 29.63 -4.42 -7.80
N ARG A 260 28.45 -3.84 -7.53
CA ARG A 260 27.19 -4.00 -8.29
C ARG A 260 26.61 -5.42 -8.31
N TYR A 261 26.91 -6.23 -7.31
CA TYR A 261 26.21 -7.51 -7.14
C TYR A 261 24.75 -7.26 -6.74
N THR A 262 23.86 -8.08 -7.29
CA THR A 262 22.44 -8.08 -6.92
C THR A 262 22.23 -8.78 -5.58
N SER A 263 21.13 -8.48 -4.89
CA SER A 263 20.77 -9.15 -3.64
C SER A 263 20.71 -10.67 -3.76
N VAL A 264 20.25 -11.19 -4.90
CA VAL A 264 20.19 -12.63 -5.19
C VAL A 264 21.59 -13.24 -5.30
N GLN A 265 22.54 -12.53 -5.91
CA GLN A 265 23.92 -12.99 -6.00
C GLN A 265 24.61 -12.95 -4.64
N ILE A 266 24.39 -11.89 -3.85
CA ILE A 266 24.94 -11.77 -2.49
C ILE A 266 24.41 -12.91 -1.62
N ASP A 267 23.10 -13.17 -1.65
CA ASP A 267 22.47 -14.27 -0.90
C ASP A 267 23.05 -15.64 -1.30
N ALA A 268 23.26 -15.87 -2.61
CA ALA A 268 23.86 -17.10 -3.10
C ALA A 268 25.34 -17.27 -2.73
N ILE A 269 26.08 -16.18 -2.49
CA ILE A 269 27.47 -16.22 -2.01
C ILE A 269 27.50 -16.52 -0.51
N LEU A 270 26.75 -15.76 0.29
CA LEU A 270 26.70 -15.92 1.74
C LEU A 270 26.12 -17.28 2.18
N SER A 271 25.17 -17.81 1.40
CA SER A 271 24.61 -19.15 1.64
C SER A 271 25.60 -20.28 1.38
N LYS A 272 26.67 -20.04 0.60
CA LYS A 272 27.74 -21.02 0.34
C LYS A 272 28.85 -20.96 1.39
N GLU A 273 29.06 -19.80 2.00
CA GLU A 273 30.06 -19.58 3.05
C GLU A 273 29.55 -19.93 4.45
N SER A 274 28.23 -20.09 4.64
CA SER A 274 27.60 -20.51 5.90
C SER A 274 27.59 -22.04 6.13
N ILE A 275 28.54 -22.80 5.57
CA ILE A 275 28.78 -24.23 5.91
C ILE A 275 29.88 -24.35 6.95
#